data_AF-A0A7W7WL66-F1
#
_entry.id   AF-A0A7W7WL66-F1
#
_cell.length_a   1.000
_cell.length_b   1.000
_cell.length_c   1.000
_cell.angle_alpha   90.00
_cell.angle_beta   90.00
_cell.angle_gamma   90.00
#
_symmetry.space_group_name_H-M   'P 1'
#
loop_
_entity.id
_entity.type
_entity.pdbx_description
1 polymer ?
#
loop_
_entity_poly.entity_id
_entity_poly.type
_entity_poly.pdbx_seq_one_letter_code
_entity_poly.pdbx_strand_id
1 'polypeptide(L)'
;MGPVFTGPAARCQYKSLPLRDLPPLGMVRQARLALEDSRERRSGVPAPGRASAFSAGDWVRVKDADAVRATLDGRDRHRGLWFTASQWSYCGRTYQVEHVVRRMVDDHYRMRRLSATTSLRGATCLGADRSEGCGLACALLFRDEWLEPSTEAAADPLTPVRFVTVRSLDEIRATLDADGRLHGVPFQPGMALFAGTSHGATPVRHRSLARWQRPVGGDWYVLDSLRCGGEPLPLTGCDRQCALLWHSSWLHLDPA
;
A
#
# COMPACT_ATOMS: atom_id res chain seq x y z
N MET A 1 -20.74 20.59 5.94
CA MET A 1 -19.70 19.98 6.81
C MET A 1 -20.30 18.77 7.48
N GLY A 2 -20.14 17.58 6.89
CA GLY A 2 -20.55 16.32 7.53
C GLY A 2 -19.59 15.96 8.65
N PRO A 3 -20.00 15.13 9.62
CA PRO A 3 -19.15 14.79 10.75
C PRO A 3 -17.87 14.12 10.25
N VAL A 4 -16.73 14.69 10.63
CA VAL A 4 -15.43 14.03 10.57
C VAL A 4 -15.57 12.75 11.39
N PHE A 5 -15.19 11.59 10.84
CA PHE A 5 -15.25 10.30 11.52
C PHE A 5 -14.49 10.36 12.85
N THR A 6 -15.21 10.65 13.94
CA THR A 6 -14.71 10.64 15.31
C THR A 6 -15.16 9.33 15.97
N GLY A 7 -14.55 8.23 15.52
CA GLY A 7 -14.65 6.90 16.15
C GLY A 7 -13.26 6.39 16.54
N PRO A 8 -13.15 5.46 17.50
CA PRO A 8 -11.91 5.13 18.21
C PRO A 8 -10.83 4.65 17.24
N ALA A 9 -9.73 5.42 17.17
CA ALA A 9 -8.52 5.16 16.37
C ALA A 9 -8.79 4.34 15.12
N ALA A 10 -9.36 4.97 14.09
CA ALA A 10 -9.59 4.32 12.80
C ALA A 10 -8.33 3.54 12.41
N ARG A 11 -8.46 2.22 12.26
CA ARG A 11 -7.35 1.37 11.81
C ARG A 11 -7.21 1.57 10.31
N CYS A 12 -5.99 1.64 9.78
CA CYS A 12 -5.81 1.62 8.33
C CYS A 12 -6.13 0.24 7.75
N GLN A 13 -6.43 0.17 6.45
CA GLN A 13 -6.71 -1.11 5.78
C GLN A 13 -5.53 -2.10 5.87
N TYR A 14 -4.30 -1.63 5.99
CA TYR A 14 -3.14 -2.50 6.19
C TYR A 14 -3.18 -3.29 7.52
N LYS A 15 -3.70 -2.68 8.59
CA LYS A 15 -3.90 -3.35 9.89
C LYS A 15 -5.20 -4.20 9.89
N SER A 16 -6.12 -3.93 8.97
CA SER A 16 -7.43 -4.57 8.82
C SER A 16 -7.67 -5.04 7.38
N LEU A 17 -6.79 -5.90 6.87
CA LEU A 17 -6.92 -6.48 5.52
C LEU A 17 -8.23 -7.28 5.40
N PRO A 18 -8.72 -7.54 4.17
CA PRO A 18 -9.88 -8.41 3.90
C PRO A 18 -9.57 -9.88 4.18
N LEU A 19 -9.03 -10.18 5.35
CA LEU A 19 -8.63 -11.50 5.82
C LEU A 19 -9.21 -11.73 7.21
N ARG A 20 -9.86 -12.88 7.38
CA ARG A 20 -10.23 -13.45 8.67
C ARG A 20 -9.11 -14.34 9.15
N ASP A 21 -8.53 -13.98 10.29
CA ASP A 21 -7.55 -14.79 10.99
C ASP A 21 -8.24 -15.83 11.89
N LEU A 22 -7.86 -17.11 11.77
CA LEU A 22 -8.42 -18.19 12.58
C LEU A 22 -7.73 -18.26 13.97
N PRO A 23 -8.49 -18.58 15.04
CA PRO A 23 -7.91 -18.78 16.37
C PRO A 23 -6.96 -19.99 16.40
N PRO A 24 -5.94 -19.99 17.27
CA PRO A 24 -5.59 -18.92 18.21
C PRO A 24 -4.72 -17.81 17.60
N LEU A 25 -4.16 -18.03 16.40
CA LEU A 25 -3.18 -17.11 15.78
C LEU A 25 -3.77 -15.73 15.46
N GLY A 26 -5.06 -15.66 15.11
CA GLY A 26 -5.76 -14.39 14.97
C GLY A 26 -5.80 -13.56 16.26
N MET A 27 -6.02 -14.22 17.41
CA MET A 27 -6.02 -13.53 18.72
C MET A 27 -4.61 -13.02 19.06
N VAL A 28 -3.58 -13.83 18.78
CA VAL A 28 -2.17 -13.43 18.95
C VAL A 28 -1.85 -12.20 18.09
N ARG A 29 -2.33 -12.15 16.85
CA ARG A 29 -2.14 -11.00 15.97
C ARG A 29 -2.82 -9.73 16.51
N GLN A 30 -4.06 -9.84 17.00
CA GLN A 30 -4.76 -8.71 17.61
C GLN A 30 -4.07 -8.22 18.89
N ALA A 31 -3.59 -9.13 19.74
CA ALA A 31 -2.81 -8.78 20.92
C ALA A 31 -1.50 -8.06 20.55
N ARG A 32 -0.81 -8.51 19.50
CA ARG A 32 0.39 -7.83 18.98
C ARG A 32 0.07 -6.42 18.49
N LEU A 33 -0.99 -6.24 17.70
CA LEU A 33 -1.42 -4.91 17.24
C LEU A 33 -1.67 -3.97 18.42
N ALA A 34 -2.43 -4.42 19.43
CA ALA A 34 -2.70 -3.61 20.63
C ALA A 34 -1.43 -3.27 21.43
N LEU A 35 -0.50 -4.22 21.52
CA LEU A 35 0.79 -4.01 22.19
C LEU A 35 1.63 -2.96 21.48
N GLU A 36 1.75 -3.06 20.14
CA GLU A 36 2.54 -2.09 19.36
C GLU A 36 1.88 -0.71 19.35
N ASP A 37 0.55 -0.61 19.25
CA ASP A 37 -0.16 0.68 19.38
C ASP A 37 0.09 1.30 20.77
N SER A 38 0.14 0.48 21.83
CA SER A 38 0.42 0.94 23.19
C SER A 38 1.90 1.29 23.42
N ARG A 39 2.81 0.67 22.66
CA ARG A 39 4.22 1.08 22.61
C ARG A 39 4.36 2.41 21.90
N GLU A 40 3.78 2.56 20.72
CA GLU A 40 3.81 3.81 19.94
C GLU A 40 3.24 5.00 20.73
N ARG A 41 2.11 4.82 21.43
CA ARG A 41 1.56 5.85 22.33
C ARG A 41 2.52 6.28 23.45
N ARG A 42 3.36 5.36 23.93
CA ARG A 42 4.33 5.63 25.02
C ARG A 42 5.66 6.20 24.50
N SER A 43 6.18 5.63 23.41
CA SER A 43 7.48 6.03 22.84
C SER A 43 7.38 7.20 21.88
N GLY A 44 6.16 7.55 21.46
CA GLY A 44 5.93 8.46 20.34
C GLY A 44 6.24 7.82 19.00
N VAL A 45 5.95 8.58 17.96
CA VAL A 45 6.20 8.23 16.56
C VAL A 45 7.61 8.72 16.19
N PRO A 46 8.45 7.89 15.54
CA PRO A 46 9.77 8.33 15.14
C PRO A 46 9.69 9.50 14.15
N ALA A 47 10.62 10.45 14.28
CA ALA A 47 10.76 11.54 13.33
C ALA A 47 10.96 10.99 11.90
N PRO A 48 10.38 11.66 10.88
CA PRO A 48 10.56 11.25 9.50
C PRO A 48 12.05 11.29 9.13
N GLY A 49 12.50 10.36 8.29
CA GLY A 49 13.89 10.33 7.86
C GLY A 49 14.24 11.41 6.85
N ARG A 50 15.50 11.37 6.41
CA ARG A 50 15.99 12.28 5.37
C ARG A 50 15.22 12.01 4.08
N ALA A 51 14.74 13.06 3.43
CA ALA A 51 14.09 12.93 2.13
C ALA A 51 15.02 12.26 1.10
N SER A 52 14.42 11.68 0.07
CA SER A 52 15.14 11.24 -1.11
C SER A 52 15.77 12.43 -1.83
N ALA A 53 16.84 12.16 -2.58
CA ALA A 53 17.35 13.08 -3.59
C ALA A 53 16.36 13.32 -4.74
N PHE A 54 15.36 12.44 -4.90
CA PHE A 54 14.31 12.53 -5.90
C PHE A 54 12.99 13.03 -5.30
N SER A 55 12.24 13.77 -6.10
CA SER A 55 10.92 14.30 -5.79
C SER A 55 9.82 13.52 -6.50
N ALA A 56 8.59 13.57 -5.97
CA ALA A 56 7.43 13.00 -6.68
C ALA A 56 7.29 13.66 -8.07
N GLY A 57 7.11 12.84 -9.10
CA GLY A 57 7.07 13.27 -10.48
C GLY A 57 8.40 13.12 -11.24
N ASP A 58 9.54 12.99 -10.54
CA ASP A 58 10.84 12.77 -11.18
C ASP A 58 10.87 11.42 -11.91
N TRP A 59 11.54 11.38 -13.04
CA TRP A 59 11.81 10.15 -13.77
C TRP A 59 13.14 9.55 -13.31
N VAL A 60 13.10 8.28 -12.95
CA VAL A 60 14.26 7.54 -12.45
C VAL A 60 14.33 6.17 -13.09
N ARG A 61 15.54 5.73 -13.40
CA ARG A 61 15.81 4.34 -13.80
C ARG A 61 16.21 3.56 -12.56
N VAL A 62 15.62 2.37 -12.40
CA VAL A 62 16.13 1.39 -11.44
C VAL A 62 17.40 0.82 -12.03
N LYS A 63 18.51 0.89 -11.29
CA LYS A 63 19.80 0.39 -11.74
C LYS A 63 19.72 -1.08 -12.17
N ASP A 64 20.67 -1.49 -13.00
CA ASP A 64 20.77 -2.88 -13.43
C ASP A 64 21.04 -3.82 -12.24
N ALA A 65 20.66 -5.08 -12.39
CA ALA A 65 20.64 -6.04 -11.29
C ALA A 65 22.00 -6.20 -10.58
N ASP A 66 23.11 -6.18 -11.33
CA ASP A 66 24.45 -6.33 -10.74
C ASP A 66 24.86 -5.11 -9.91
N ALA A 67 24.51 -3.90 -10.37
CA ALA A 67 24.76 -2.66 -9.65
C ALA A 67 23.93 -2.58 -8.35
N VAL A 68 22.67 -3.01 -8.38
CA VAL A 68 21.85 -3.13 -7.17
C VAL A 68 22.45 -4.17 -6.23
N ARG A 69 22.78 -5.36 -6.72
CA ARG A 69 23.32 -6.47 -5.92
C ARG A 69 24.59 -6.08 -5.18
N ALA A 70 25.47 -5.28 -5.81
CA ALA A 70 26.68 -4.76 -5.17
C ALA A 70 26.41 -3.88 -3.94
N THR A 71 25.20 -3.35 -3.77
CA THR A 71 24.80 -2.55 -2.59
C THR A 71 24.22 -3.37 -1.45
N LEU A 72 23.86 -4.63 -1.68
CA LEU A 72 23.10 -5.45 -0.74
C LEU A 72 24.05 -6.25 0.19
N ASP A 73 23.59 -6.49 1.41
CA ASP A 73 24.20 -7.44 2.33
C ASP A 73 23.84 -8.90 1.97
N GLY A 74 24.41 -9.87 2.69
CA GLY A 74 24.16 -11.30 2.46
C GLY A 74 22.73 -11.77 2.75
N ARG A 75 21.79 -10.88 3.07
CA ARG A 75 20.36 -11.15 3.22
C ARG A 75 19.50 -10.32 2.26
N ASP A 76 20.12 -9.84 1.18
CA ASP A 76 19.54 -8.95 0.17
C ASP A 76 19.03 -7.62 0.75
N ARG A 77 19.67 -7.08 1.80
CA ARG A 77 19.24 -5.82 2.43
C ARG A 77 20.25 -4.71 2.22
N HIS A 78 19.75 -3.49 2.10
CA HIS A 78 20.56 -2.29 2.24
C HIS A 78 20.01 -1.43 3.38
N ARG A 79 20.86 -1.08 4.35
CA ARG A 79 20.47 -0.31 5.55
C ARG A 79 19.19 -0.86 6.22
N GLY A 80 19.09 -2.20 6.29
CA GLY A 80 17.96 -2.91 6.88
C GLY A 80 16.68 -3.00 6.04
N LEU A 81 16.58 -2.37 4.86
CA LEU A 81 15.46 -2.56 3.94
C LEU A 81 15.79 -3.69 2.99
N TRP A 82 14.88 -4.66 2.88
CA TRP A 82 15.02 -5.82 2.00
C TRP A 82 14.69 -5.47 0.56
N PHE A 83 15.59 -5.85 -0.35
CA PHE A 83 15.33 -5.85 -1.79
C PHE A 83 14.62 -7.16 -2.14
N THR A 84 13.30 -7.08 -2.27
CA THR A 84 12.44 -8.27 -2.43
C THR A 84 12.61 -8.93 -3.80
N ALA A 85 12.22 -10.21 -3.92
CA ALA A 85 12.31 -10.95 -5.19
C ALA A 85 11.66 -10.19 -6.37
N SER A 86 10.47 -9.63 -6.15
CA SER A 86 9.74 -8.93 -7.20
C SER A 86 10.39 -7.62 -7.63
N GLN A 87 11.25 -7.00 -6.81
CA GLN A 87 12.00 -5.80 -7.19
C GLN A 87 13.01 -6.06 -8.32
N TRP A 88 13.51 -7.28 -8.46
CA TRP A 88 14.45 -7.63 -9.54
C TRP A 88 13.83 -7.45 -10.93
N SER A 89 12.53 -7.72 -11.08
CA SER A 89 11.80 -7.54 -12.35
C SER A 89 11.74 -6.09 -12.85
N TYR A 90 12.04 -5.12 -11.98
CA TYR A 90 12.03 -3.69 -12.28
C TYR A 90 13.42 -3.15 -12.66
N CYS A 91 14.50 -3.92 -12.47
CA CYS A 91 15.86 -3.47 -12.76
C CYS A 91 16.03 -3.13 -14.25
N GLY A 92 16.81 -2.08 -14.54
CA GLY A 92 17.09 -1.60 -15.89
C GLY A 92 15.93 -0.86 -16.57
N ARG A 93 14.83 -0.60 -15.87
CA ARG A 93 13.63 0.06 -16.40
C ARG A 93 13.42 1.42 -15.73
N THR A 94 12.75 2.31 -16.46
CA THR A 94 12.46 3.68 -16.02
C THR A 94 11.04 3.80 -15.48
N TYR A 95 10.89 4.51 -14.36
CA TYR A 95 9.61 4.77 -13.70
C TYR A 95 9.56 6.20 -13.18
N GLN A 96 8.35 6.70 -12.99
CA GLN A 96 8.14 7.96 -12.30
C GLN A 96 8.09 7.73 -10.79
N VAL A 97 8.75 8.59 -10.02
CA VAL A 97 8.63 8.61 -8.56
C VAL A 97 7.20 8.96 -8.18
N GLU A 98 6.54 8.07 -7.44
CA GLU A 98 5.16 8.25 -6.97
C GLU A 98 5.13 9.01 -5.63
N HIS A 99 6.00 8.63 -4.69
CA HIS A 99 6.03 9.24 -3.36
C HIS A 99 7.40 9.14 -2.69
N VAL A 100 7.76 10.13 -1.88
CA VAL A 100 8.96 10.10 -1.02
C VAL A 100 8.61 9.46 0.33
N VAL A 101 9.25 8.35 0.66
CA VAL A 101 8.93 7.55 1.85
C VAL A 101 9.90 7.86 2.98
N ARG A 102 9.41 8.57 4.01
CA ARG A 102 10.23 9.04 5.14
C ARG A 102 9.93 8.27 6.42
N ARG A 103 8.77 7.64 6.51
CA ARG A 103 8.41 6.67 7.56
C ARG A 103 7.27 5.77 7.11
N MET A 104 7.17 4.56 7.65
CA MET A 104 6.09 3.64 7.33
C MET A 104 5.81 2.67 8.48
N VAL A 105 4.62 2.08 8.49
CA VAL A 105 4.34 0.90 9.32
C VAL A 105 4.97 -0.34 8.67
N ASP A 106 5.81 -1.08 9.41
CA ASP A 106 6.39 -2.35 8.97
C ASP A 106 5.42 -3.53 9.15
N ASP A 107 5.85 -4.72 8.71
CA ASP A 107 5.05 -5.95 8.79
C ASP A 107 4.92 -6.50 10.23
N HIS A 108 5.60 -5.87 11.20
CA HIS A 108 5.42 -6.07 12.63
C HIS A 108 4.55 -4.98 13.28
N TYR A 109 3.89 -4.15 12.47
CA TYR A 109 3.01 -3.06 12.89
C TYR A 109 3.69 -1.92 13.65
N ARG A 110 5.00 -1.74 13.45
CA ARG A 110 5.77 -0.65 14.06
C ARG A 110 6.02 0.45 13.04
N MET A 111 5.88 1.70 13.47
CA MET A 111 6.37 2.81 12.66
C MET A 111 7.90 2.78 12.59
N ARG A 112 8.44 2.78 11.37
CA ARG A 112 9.88 2.80 11.07
C ARG A 112 10.23 4.08 10.35
N ARG A 113 11.37 4.65 10.73
CA ARG A 113 12.01 5.75 10.00
C ARG A 113 12.72 5.20 8.77
N LEU A 114 12.45 5.77 7.61
CA LEU A 114 13.17 5.48 6.36
C LEU A 114 13.80 6.76 5.84
N SER A 115 14.99 6.65 5.27
CA SER A 115 15.72 7.79 4.71
C SER A 115 16.17 7.44 3.30
N ALA A 116 16.17 8.44 2.41
CA ALA A 116 16.58 8.27 1.02
C ALA A 116 15.82 7.10 0.37
N THR A 117 14.49 7.19 0.36
CA THR A 117 13.61 6.11 -0.11
C THR A 117 12.40 6.70 -0.80
N THR A 118 11.99 6.08 -1.89
CA THR A 118 10.83 6.42 -2.71
C THR A 118 10.00 5.18 -3.02
N SER A 119 8.74 5.38 -3.37
CA SER A 119 7.96 4.41 -4.16
C SER A 119 7.88 4.90 -5.60
N LEU A 120 7.74 3.96 -6.54
CA LEU A 120 7.67 4.26 -7.97
C LEU A 120 6.30 3.86 -8.52
N ARG A 121 5.76 4.66 -9.45
CA ARG A 121 4.45 4.44 -10.06
C ARG A 121 4.43 3.06 -10.74
N GLY A 122 3.45 2.24 -10.38
CA GLY A 122 3.29 0.88 -10.92
C GLY A 122 4.25 -0.17 -10.34
N ALA A 123 5.29 0.24 -9.59
CA ALA A 123 6.24 -0.70 -8.99
C ALA A 123 5.67 -1.32 -7.71
N THR A 124 5.05 -2.48 -7.87
CA THR A 124 4.36 -3.20 -6.80
C THR A 124 4.90 -4.61 -6.62
N CYS A 125 4.55 -5.25 -5.50
CA CYS A 125 4.94 -6.62 -5.20
C CYS A 125 4.45 -7.65 -6.23
N LEU A 126 3.56 -7.28 -7.15
CA LEU A 126 3.11 -8.17 -8.21
C LEU A 126 4.20 -8.46 -9.26
N GLY A 127 5.34 -7.75 -9.22
CA GLY A 127 6.35 -7.82 -10.27
C GLY A 127 5.93 -7.05 -11.53
N ALA A 128 6.88 -6.77 -12.41
CA ALA A 128 6.65 -5.93 -13.58
C ALA A 128 5.70 -6.58 -14.62
N ASP A 129 5.56 -7.91 -14.59
CA ASP A 129 4.61 -8.70 -15.41
C ASP A 129 3.33 -9.09 -14.64
N ARG A 130 3.23 -8.69 -13.36
CA ARG A 130 2.11 -8.98 -12.45
C ARG A 130 1.92 -10.47 -12.10
N SER A 131 2.95 -11.30 -12.29
CA SER A 131 2.90 -12.74 -12.00
C SER A 131 3.29 -13.11 -10.56
N GLU A 132 3.81 -12.17 -9.78
CA GLU A 132 4.37 -12.41 -8.46
C GLU A 132 3.50 -11.87 -7.29
N GLY A 133 4.08 -11.87 -6.08
CA GLY A 133 3.57 -11.12 -4.95
C GLY A 133 2.40 -11.73 -4.19
N CYS A 134 1.91 -10.97 -3.22
CA CYS A 134 0.82 -11.40 -2.33
C CYS A 134 -0.58 -11.22 -2.93
N GLY A 135 -0.70 -10.51 -4.06
CA GLY A 135 -1.98 -10.19 -4.70
C GLY A 135 -2.61 -8.86 -4.29
N LEU A 136 -1.99 -8.12 -3.36
CA LEU A 136 -2.52 -6.85 -2.84
C LEU A 136 -1.88 -5.60 -3.46
N ALA A 137 -1.02 -5.76 -4.47
CA ALA A 137 -0.30 -4.65 -5.11
C ALA A 137 0.42 -3.73 -4.11
N CYS A 138 1.08 -4.31 -3.09
CA CYS A 138 1.87 -3.54 -2.13
C CYS A 138 2.93 -2.72 -2.85
N ALA A 139 3.02 -1.42 -2.59
CA ALA A 139 4.07 -0.57 -3.13
C ALA A 139 5.44 -1.11 -2.72
N LEU A 140 6.35 -1.20 -3.69
CA LEU A 140 7.75 -1.53 -3.45
C LEU A 140 8.52 -0.24 -3.17
N LEU A 141 9.54 -0.37 -2.32
CA LEU A 141 10.34 0.76 -1.86
C LEU A 141 11.73 0.68 -2.48
N PHE A 142 12.16 1.79 -3.04
CA PHE A 142 13.44 1.93 -3.70
C PHE A 142 14.28 2.97 -2.97
N ARG A 143 15.52 2.62 -2.66
CA ARG A 143 16.45 3.58 -2.07
C ARG A 143 17.16 4.37 -3.16
N ASP A 144 17.58 5.59 -2.83
CA ASP A 144 18.33 6.44 -3.74
C ASP A 144 19.55 5.71 -4.34
N GLU A 145 20.21 4.84 -3.58
CA GLU A 145 21.37 4.07 -4.03
C GLU A 145 21.04 3.07 -5.16
N TRP A 146 19.77 2.70 -5.33
CA TRP A 146 19.28 1.76 -6.36
C TRP A 146 18.71 2.48 -7.58
N LEU A 147 18.69 3.81 -7.57
CA LEU A 147 18.07 4.64 -8.59
C LEU A 147 19.11 5.54 -9.24
N GLU A 148 18.83 5.94 -10.47
CA GLU A 148 19.56 6.98 -11.18
C GLU A 148 18.58 7.90 -11.92
N PRO A 149 18.88 9.21 -12.06
CA PRO A 149 18.03 10.12 -12.82
C PRO A 149 17.85 9.62 -14.26
N SER A 150 16.64 9.77 -14.80
CA SER A 150 16.37 9.50 -16.21
C SER A 150 15.57 10.66 -16.80
N THR A 151 15.85 10.99 -18.06
CA THR A 151 15.04 11.95 -18.84
C THR A 151 13.98 11.25 -19.69
N GLU A 152 14.00 9.92 -19.73
CA GLU A 152 13.09 9.13 -20.56
C GLU A 152 11.79 8.86 -19.79
N ALA A 153 10.67 9.30 -20.35
CA ALA A 153 9.37 8.83 -19.90
C ALA A 153 9.17 7.40 -20.42
N ALA A 154 9.08 6.43 -19.52
CA ALA A 154 8.67 5.08 -19.92
C ALA A 154 7.19 5.08 -20.29
N ALA A 155 6.82 4.25 -21.27
CA ALA A 155 5.43 3.95 -21.55
C ALA A 155 4.82 3.22 -20.34
N ASP A 156 3.65 3.68 -19.89
CA ASP A 156 2.88 2.98 -18.84
C ASP A 156 2.45 1.62 -19.39
N PRO A 157 2.98 0.49 -18.88
CA PRO A 157 2.91 -0.78 -19.61
C PRO A 157 1.56 -1.48 -19.49
N LEU A 158 0.57 -0.92 -18.77
CA LEU A 158 -0.62 -1.66 -18.39
C LEU A 158 -1.89 -0.87 -18.66
N THR A 159 -2.55 -1.20 -19.77
CA THR A 159 -3.95 -0.81 -19.99
C THR A 159 -4.83 -1.62 -19.05
N PRO A 160 -5.62 -0.98 -18.18
CA PRO A 160 -6.58 -1.70 -17.36
C PRO A 160 -7.59 -2.42 -18.24
N VAL A 161 -7.77 -3.71 -17.97
CA VAL A 161 -8.75 -4.56 -18.66
C VAL A 161 -10.19 -4.28 -18.24
N ARG A 162 -10.40 -3.53 -17.15
CA ARG A 162 -11.72 -3.18 -16.63
C ARG A 162 -11.68 -1.80 -15.98
N PHE A 163 -12.69 -0.99 -16.29
CA PHE A 163 -12.95 0.26 -15.58
C PHE A 163 -14.10 0.08 -14.58
N VAL A 164 -14.04 0.86 -13.52
CA VAL A 164 -15.09 0.94 -12.50
C VAL A 164 -15.26 2.40 -12.10
N THR A 165 -16.48 2.75 -11.73
CA THR A 165 -16.79 4.04 -11.13
C THR A 165 -17.02 3.86 -9.63
N VAL A 166 -16.31 4.64 -8.82
CA VAL A 166 -16.53 4.62 -7.36
C VAL A 166 -17.91 5.20 -7.06
N ARG A 167 -18.70 4.49 -6.26
CA ARG A 167 -20.05 4.93 -5.85
C ARG A 167 -20.03 6.26 -5.11
N SER A 168 -21.18 6.89 -4.99
CA SER A 168 -21.33 8.07 -4.16
C SER A 168 -21.01 7.76 -2.70
N LEU A 169 -20.59 8.77 -1.94
CA LEU A 169 -20.23 8.59 -0.53
C LEU A 169 -21.42 8.08 0.31
N ASP A 170 -22.64 8.49 -0.01
CA ASP A 170 -23.84 8.10 0.74
C ASP A 170 -24.22 6.63 0.47
N GLU A 171 -24.11 6.18 -0.78
CA GLU A 171 -24.28 4.75 -1.11
C GLU A 171 -23.23 3.89 -0.40
N ILE A 172 -21.96 4.34 -0.39
CA ILE A 172 -20.90 3.61 0.31
C ILE A 172 -21.20 3.55 1.80
N ARG A 173 -21.56 4.67 2.43
CA ARG A 173 -21.90 4.73 3.86
C ARG A 173 -23.05 3.80 4.23
N ALA A 174 -24.05 3.64 3.37
CA ALA A 174 -25.16 2.72 3.59
C ALA A 174 -24.72 1.25 3.67
N THR A 175 -23.52 0.90 3.18
CA THR A 175 -22.94 -0.45 3.30
C THR A 175 -22.11 -0.66 4.56
N LEU A 176 -21.74 0.40 5.28
CA LEU A 176 -20.80 0.32 6.39
C LEU A 176 -21.51 0.03 7.71
N ASP A 177 -20.83 -0.71 8.59
CA ASP A 177 -21.24 -0.88 9.98
C ASP A 177 -21.02 0.40 10.81
N ALA A 178 -21.40 0.36 12.09
CA ALA A 178 -21.26 1.49 13.00
C ALA A 178 -19.81 1.97 13.19
N ASP A 179 -18.82 1.12 12.90
CA ASP A 179 -17.39 1.45 12.94
C ASP A 179 -16.86 1.96 11.58
N GLY A 180 -17.72 2.12 10.57
CA GLY A 180 -17.33 2.54 9.23
C GLY A 180 -16.64 1.44 8.42
N ARG A 181 -16.98 0.17 8.65
CA ARG A 181 -16.36 -0.99 7.99
C ARG A 181 -17.34 -1.80 7.18
N LEU A 182 -16.84 -2.47 6.15
CA LEU A 182 -17.55 -3.55 5.45
C LEU A 182 -16.71 -4.81 5.56
N HIS A 183 -17.30 -5.92 6.01
CA HIS A 183 -16.59 -7.18 6.26
C HIS A 183 -15.34 -7.02 7.17
N GLY A 184 -15.35 -6.06 8.09
CA GLY A 184 -14.23 -5.75 8.99
C GLY A 184 -13.12 -4.88 8.37
N VAL A 185 -13.23 -4.52 7.08
CA VAL A 185 -12.29 -3.63 6.39
C VAL A 185 -12.82 -2.20 6.45
N PRO A 186 -12.02 -1.23 6.93
CA PRO A 186 -12.43 0.15 7.05
C PRO A 186 -12.50 0.86 5.70
N PHE A 187 -13.54 1.66 5.51
CA PHE A 187 -13.55 2.71 4.50
C PHE A 187 -12.79 3.92 5.03
N GLN A 188 -11.57 4.15 4.53
CA GLN A 188 -10.69 5.19 5.06
C GLN A 188 -11.17 6.59 4.61
N PRO A 189 -11.02 7.64 5.44
CA PRO A 189 -11.48 8.98 5.08
C PRO A 189 -10.96 9.49 3.73
N GLY A 190 -9.69 9.24 3.40
CA GLY A 190 -9.09 9.63 2.12
C GLY A 190 -9.73 8.95 0.90
N MET A 191 -10.40 7.80 1.08
CA MET A 191 -11.12 7.13 -0.02
C MET A 191 -12.32 7.95 -0.49
N ALA A 192 -12.91 8.79 0.36
CA ALA A 192 -14.06 9.61 0.01
C ALA A 192 -13.75 10.64 -1.10
N LEU A 193 -12.47 11.03 -1.25
CA LEU A 193 -12.01 11.94 -2.30
C LEU A 193 -12.22 11.38 -3.72
N PHE A 194 -12.38 10.06 -3.84
CA PHE A 194 -12.55 9.39 -5.11
C PHE A 194 -14.01 9.04 -5.42
N ALA A 195 -14.98 9.43 -4.58
CA ALA A 195 -16.40 9.17 -4.86
C ALA A 195 -16.82 9.77 -6.20
N GLY A 196 -17.49 8.98 -7.05
CA GLY A 196 -17.92 9.37 -8.39
C GLY A 196 -16.85 9.38 -9.47
N THR A 197 -15.60 9.02 -9.16
CA THR A 197 -14.50 8.98 -10.14
C THR A 197 -14.32 7.59 -10.75
N SER A 198 -13.84 7.52 -11.99
CA SER A 198 -13.65 6.27 -12.74
C SER A 198 -12.17 5.89 -12.85
N HIS A 199 -11.86 4.61 -12.63
CA HIS A 199 -10.48 4.11 -12.58
C HIS A 199 -10.37 2.71 -13.19
N GLY A 200 -9.18 2.40 -13.68
CA GLY A 200 -8.80 1.03 -13.98
C GLY A 200 -8.82 0.17 -12.72
N ALA A 201 -9.34 -1.05 -12.82
CA ALA A 201 -9.54 -1.94 -11.67
C ALA A 201 -8.95 -3.32 -11.92
N THR A 202 -8.21 -3.81 -10.93
CA THR A 202 -7.72 -5.18 -10.90
C THR A 202 -8.36 -5.94 -9.74
N PRO A 203 -8.98 -7.12 -9.99
CA PRO A 203 -9.44 -8.00 -8.92
C PRO A 203 -8.28 -8.45 -8.02
N VAL A 204 -8.48 -8.36 -6.71
CA VAL A 204 -7.56 -8.89 -5.70
C VAL A 204 -7.63 -10.41 -5.72
N ARG A 205 -6.48 -11.04 -5.94
CA ARG A 205 -6.33 -12.50 -5.86
C ARG A 205 -5.21 -12.82 -4.88
N HIS A 206 -5.56 -13.25 -3.68
CA HIS A 206 -4.57 -13.58 -2.66
C HIS A 206 -3.69 -14.76 -3.10
N ARG A 207 -2.36 -14.56 -3.11
CA ARG A 207 -1.37 -15.57 -3.53
C ARG A 207 -0.47 -16.07 -2.39
N SER A 208 -0.39 -15.33 -1.28
CA SER A 208 0.52 -15.62 -0.17
C SER A 208 -0.19 -15.58 1.19
N LEU A 209 -1.23 -16.41 1.34
CA LEU A 209 -1.95 -16.52 2.61
C LEU A 209 -1.29 -17.55 3.51
N ALA A 210 -1.16 -17.21 4.79
CA ALA A 210 -0.81 -18.21 5.78
C ALA A 210 -1.98 -19.20 5.97
N ARG A 211 -1.67 -20.46 6.32
CA ARG A 211 -2.67 -21.54 6.48
C ARG A 211 -3.85 -21.22 7.42
N TRP A 212 -3.66 -20.26 8.32
CA TRP A 212 -4.60 -19.81 9.34
C TRP A 212 -5.38 -18.55 8.94
N GLN A 213 -5.25 -18.10 7.69
CA GLN A 213 -5.96 -16.94 7.16
C GLN A 213 -6.96 -17.37 6.09
N ARG A 214 -8.09 -16.66 5.99
CA ARG A 214 -9.10 -16.85 4.96
C ARG A 214 -9.55 -15.49 4.43
N PRO A 215 -9.75 -15.31 3.11
CA PRO A 215 -10.39 -14.11 2.59
C PRO A 215 -11.76 -13.87 3.24
N VAL A 216 -12.09 -12.61 3.50
CA VAL A 216 -13.46 -12.23 3.88
C VAL A 216 -14.33 -12.07 2.63
N GLY A 217 -15.65 -12.12 2.81
CA GLY A 217 -16.60 -12.20 1.70
C GLY A 217 -16.52 -11.07 0.68
N GLY A 218 -17.03 -11.39 -0.52
CA GLY A 218 -17.17 -10.50 -1.67
C GLY A 218 -15.92 -10.31 -2.52
N ASP A 219 -16.07 -9.53 -3.57
CA ASP A 219 -15.00 -9.25 -4.52
C ASP A 219 -14.28 -7.96 -4.13
N TRP A 220 -12.96 -8.04 -4.05
CA TRP A 220 -12.09 -6.92 -3.72
C TRP A 220 -11.28 -6.51 -4.95
N TYR A 221 -11.02 -5.21 -5.06
CA TYR A 221 -10.32 -4.60 -6.18
C TYR A 221 -9.23 -3.65 -5.68
N VAL A 222 -8.14 -3.57 -6.45
CA VAL A 222 -7.19 -2.45 -6.39
C VAL A 222 -7.48 -1.57 -7.58
N LEU A 223 -7.62 -0.27 -7.34
CA LEU A 223 -7.78 0.72 -8.39
C LEU A 223 -6.43 1.34 -8.74
N ASP A 224 -6.22 1.57 -10.04
CA ASP A 224 -4.94 2.02 -10.57
C ASP A 224 -4.60 3.42 -10.05
N SER A 225 -3.35 3.60 -9.63
CA SER A 225 -2.82 4.83 -9.02
C SER A 225 -3.56 5.34 -7.77
N LEU A 226 -4.55 4.62 -7.23
CA LEU A 226 -5.20 4.96 -5.97
C LEU A 226 -4.45 4.34 -4.79
N ARG A 227 -3.66 5.18 -4.13
CA ARG A 227 -2.84 4.82 -2.97
C ARG A 227 -3.30 5.55 -1.72
N CYS A 228 -3.07 4.91 -0.58
CA CYS A 228 -3.34 5.48 0.73
C CYS A 228 -2.40 6.65 1.00
N GLY A 229 -2.97 7.84 1.27
CA GLY A 229 -2.23 9.06 1.64
C GLY A 229 -1.69 9.07 3.09
N GLY A 230 -1.82 7.95 3.80
CA GLY A 230 -1.42 7.81 5.19
C GLY A 230 -2.56 8.02 6.18
N GLU A 231 -3.78 8.35 5.73
CA GLU A 231 -4.97 8.34 6.59
C GLU A 231 -5.31 6.91 7.03
N PRO A 232 -5.97 6.71 8.18
CA PRO A 232 -6.37 7.69 9.20
C PRO A 232 -5.24 8.03 10.18
N LEU A 233 -3.99 7.81 9.78
CA LEU A 233 -2.80 8.12 10.55
C LEU A 233 -2.14 9.47 10.14
N PRO A 234 -2.85 10.54 9.70
CA PRO A 234 -2.16 11.74 9.19
C PRO A 234 -1.34 12.45 10.27
N LEU A 235 -1.74 12.37 11.54
CA LEU A 235 -0.96 12.88 12.68
C LEU A 235 0.34 12.09 12.92
N THR A 236 0.38 10.80 12.59
CA THR A 236 1.58 9.95 12.71
C THR A 236 2.32 9.76 11.37
N GLY A 237 1.70 10.17 10.26
CA GLY A 237 2.16 10.29 8.86
C GLY A 237 2.86 9.07 8.26
N CYS A 238 2.13 7.97 8.09
CA CYS A 238 2.64 6.79 7.39
C CYS A 238 2.74 7.01 5.87
N ASP A 239 3.93 6.89 5.30
CA ASP A 239 4.21 7.09 3.87
C ASP A 239 4.20 5.77 3.07
N ARG A 240 3.58 4.69 3.59
CA ARG A 240 3.68 3.34 3.00
C ARG A 240 3.08 3.24 1.59
N GLN A 241 2.19 4.15 1.21
CA GLN A 241 1.48 4.14 -0.08
C GLN A 241 0.84 2.77 -0.37
N CYS A 242 0.14 2.18 0.62
CA CYS A 242 -0.60 0.94 0.40
C CYS A 242 -1.63 1.14 -0.72
N ALA A 243 -1.82 0.12 -1.55
CA ALA A 243 -3.00 0.06 -2.41
C ALA A 243 -4.27 0.15 -1.55
N LEU A 244 -5.20 1.02 -1.94
CA LEU A 244 -6.52 1.07 -1.34
C LEU A 244 -7.33 -0.12 -1.87
N LEU A 245 -7.95 -0.86 -0.96
CA LEU A 245 -8.78 -2.02 -1.26
C LEU A 245 -10.23 -1.57 -1.34
N TRP A 246 -10.87 -1.92 -2.45
CA TRP A 246 -12.24 -1.52 -2.75
C TRP A 246 -13.13 -2.75 -2.88
N HIS A 247 -14.19 -2.82 -2.06
CA HIS A 247 -15.18 -3.88 -2.19
C HIS A 247 -16.10 -3.61 -3.39
N SER A 248 -16.61 -4.64 -4.06
CA SER A 248 -17.54 -4.49 -5.18
C SER A 248 -18.79 -3.68 -4.84
N SER A 249 -19.28 -3.74 -3.61
CA SER A 249 -20.41 -2.91 -3.13
C SER A 249 -20.11 -1.41 -3.08
N TRP A 250 -18.85 -0.99 -3.21
CA TRP A 250 -18.46 0.42 -3.26
C TRP A 250 -18.23 0.92 -4.70
N LEU A 251 -18.44 0.05 -5.68
CA LEU A 251 -18.13 0.29 -7.07
C LEU A 251 -19.36 0.06 -7.96
N HIS A 252 -19.43 0.79 -9.05
CA HIS A 252 -20.17 0.43 -10.24
C HIS A 252 -19.18 -0.18 -11.21
N LEU A 253 -19.39 -1.44 -11.57
CA LEU A 253 -18.60 -2.10 -12.57
C LEU A 253 -19.16 -1.68 -13.93
N ASP A 254 -18.34 -1.05 -14.76
CA ASP A 254 -18.77 -0.70 -16.11
C ASP A 254 -19.06 -2.01 -16.90
N PRO A 255 -20.13 -2.04 -17.72
CA PRO A 255 -20.40 -3.20 -18.57
C PRO A 255 -19.21 -3.44 -19.50
N ALA A 256 -18.85 -4.72 -19.65
CA ALA A 256 -17.72 -5.17 -20.46
C ALA A 256 -17.96 -4.97 -21.97
#